data_AF-A0A814Z5F5-F1
#
_entry.id   AF-A0A814Z5F5-F1
#
_cell.length_a   1.000
_cell.length_b   1.000
_cell.length_c   1.000
_cell.angle_alpha   90.00
_cell.angle_beta   90.00
_cell.angle_gamma   90.00
#
_symmetry.space_group_name_H-M   'P 1'
#
loop_
_entity.id
_entity.type
_entity.pdbx_description
1 polymer ?
#
loop_
_entity_poly.entity_id
_entity_poly.type
_entity_poly.pdbx_seq_one_letter_code
_entity_poly.pdbx_strand_id
1 'polypeptide(L)'
;MLYNDPHRWGFTFQANAQMSLAKLHQQPAKAPVKVMERSIYSARYCFVENLYKNKILQPVEYEILKDCFEVLVSNDSCHLDLIVYLRTSPETCLERIKTRNRPEEHSITLDYLYQLHECHEQWLSSETRTMKTPVLIIDADQTREHVYSETNTHLINLASC
;
A
#
# COMPACT_ATOMS: atom_id res chain seq x y z
N MET A 1 -0.50 -9.63 16.97
CA MET A 1 -1.85 -9.02 17.11
C MET A 1 -2.68 -9.29 15.85
N LEU A 2 -2.37 -8.72 14.68
CA LEU A 2 -3.05 -9.08 13.42
C LEU A 2 -2.72 -10.52 12.97
N TYR A 3 -1.44 -10.84 12.82
CA TYR A 3 -1.00 -12.13 12.28
C TYR A 3 -1.22 -13.34 13.20
N ASN A 4 -1.69 -13.11 14.44
CA ASN A 4 -2.02 -14.18 15.39
C ASN A 4 -3.48 -14.63 15.26
N ASP A 5 -4.39 -13.71 14.95
CA ASP A 5 -5.81 -13.99 14.72
C ASP A 5 -6.39 -12.97 13.72
N PRO A 6 -6.17 -13.20 12.41
CA PRO A 6 -6.63 -12.28 11.38
C PRO A 6 -8.15 -12.14 11.33
N HIS A 7 -8.90 -13.20 11.65
CA HIS A 7 -10.37 -13.15 11.66
C HIS A 7 -10.90 -12.24 12.76
N ARG A 8 -10.28 -12.24 13.94
CA ARG A 8 -10.69 -11.37 15.04
C ARG A 8 -10.26 -9.91 14.87
N TRP A 9 -9.05 -9.71 14.32
CA TRP A 9 -8.38 -8.40 14.33
C TRP A 9 -8.27 -7.73 12.96
N GLY A 10 -8.59 -8.42 11.88
CA GLY A 10 -8.47 -7.92 10.50
C GLY A 10 -9.24 -6.62 10.31
N PHE A 11 -10.52 -6.60 10.64
CA PHE A 11 -11.36 -5.40 10.55
C PHE A 11 -10.79 -4.24 11.38
N THR A 12 -10.57 -4.45 12.67
CA THR A 12 -10.07 -3.42 13.60
C THR A 12 -8.73 -2.85 13.13
N PHE A 13 -7.83 -3.71 12.66
CA PHE A 13 -6.53 -3.29 12.16
C PHE A 13 -6.66 -2.42 10.91
N GLN A 14 -7.47 -2.83 9.93
CA GLN A 14 -7.66 -2.07 8.70
C GLN A 14 -8.36 -0.73 8.95
N ALA A 15 -9.36 -0.69 9.83
CA ALA A 15 -10.02 0.56 10.21
C ALA A 15 -9.03 1.56 10.82
N ASN A 16 -8.19 1.09 11.76
CA ASN A 16 -7.16 1.93 12.36
C ASN A 16 -6.08 2.36 11.35
N ALA A 17 -5.69 1.47 10.43
CA ALA A 17 -4.71 1.77 9.39
C ALA A 17 -5.24 2.84 8.41
N GLN A 18 -6.47 2.70 7.92
CA GLN A 18 -7.12 3.69 7.05
C GLN A 18 -7.20 5.06 7.74
N MET A 19 -7.64 5.10 9.01
CA MET A 19 -7.72 6.34 9.78
C MET A 19 -6.35 7.00 9.97
N SER A 20 -5.32 6.20 10.28
CA SER A 20 -3.96 6.71 10.48
C SER A 20 -3.36 7.26 9.19
N LEU A 21 -3.58 6.57 8.07
CA LEU A 21 -3.13 7.01 6.75
C LEU A 21 -3.90 8.24 6.27
N ALA A 22 -5.20 8.34 6.50
CA ALA A 22 -6.00 9.54 6.19
C ALA A 22 -5.48 10.76 6.95
N LYS A 23 -5.22 10.61 8.26
CA LYS A 23 -4.59 11.68 9.06
C LYS A 23 -3.23 12.07 8.51
N LEU A 24 -2.42 11.10 8.09
CA LEU A 24 -1.12 11.38 7.49
C LEU A 24 -1.28 12.17 6.19
N HIS A 25 -2.23 11.81 5.32
CA HIS A 25 -2.54 12.55 4.09
C HIS A 25 -2.90 14.02 4.37
N GLN A 26 -3.75 14.26 5.35
CA GLN A 26 -4.24 15.60 5.72
C GLN A 26 -3.23 16.48 6.48
N GLN A 27 -2.11 15.91 6.95
CA GLN A 27 -1.06 16.72 7.58
C GLN A 27 -0.40 17.67 6.57
N PRO A 28 -0.12 18.94 6.94
CA PRO A 28 0.53 19.87 6.04
C PRO A 28 1.93 19.40 5.65
N ALA A 29 2.31 19.62 4.39
CA ALA A 29 3.66 19.35 3.93
C ALA A 29 4.64 20.33 4.59
N LYS A 30 5.77 19.80 5.10
CA LYS A 30 6.85 20.61 5.68
C LYS A 30 7.88 21.06 4.65
N ALA A 31 7.80 20.52 3.44
CA ALA A 31 8.70 20.73 2.32
C ALA A 31 7.86 20.74 1.02
N PRO A 32 8.42 21.21 -0.11
CA PRO A 32 7.72 21.23 -1.40
C PRO A 32 7.20 19.85 -1.82
N VAL A 33 7.90 18.79 -1.44
CA VAL A 33 7.50 17.41 -1.69
C VAL A 33 7.26 16.70 -0.36
N LYS A 34 6.11 16.05 -0.23
CA LYS A 34 5.77 15.19 0.91
C LYS A 34 5.73 13.74 0.46
N VAL A 35 6.73 12.97 0.90
CA VAL A 35 6.77 11.52 0.66
C VAL A 35 6.10 10.79 1.82
N MET A 36 5.26 9.81 1.49
CA MET A 36 4.58 8.97 2.48
C MET A 36 4.89 7.49 2.20
N GLU A 37 5.15 6.73 3.27
CA GLU A 37 5.17 5.27 3.16
C GLU A 37 3.73 4.78 3.06
N ARG A 38 3.38 4.23 1.89
CA ARG A 38 2.01 3.80 1.54
C ARG A 38 1.01 4.96 1.51
N SER A 39 -0.26 4.61 1.28
CA SER A 39 -1.37 5.55 1.22
C SER A 39 -2.68 4.89 1.66
N ILE A 40 -3.69 5.71 1.95
CA ILE A 40 -5.05 5.21 2.22
C ILE A 40 -5.57 4.32 1.08
N TYR A 41 -5.18 4.61 -0.17
CA TYR A 41 -5.51 3.80 -1.35
C TYR A 41 -4.90 2.40 -1.29
N SER A 42 -3.62 2.27 -0.92
CA SER A 42 -3.00 0.95 -0.76
C SER A 42 -3.66 0.12 0.36
N ALA A 43 -4.12 0.77 1.44
CA ALA A 43 -4.89 0.10 2.48
C ALA A 43 -6.21 -0.45 1.92
N ARG A 44 -6.94 0.35 1.12
CA ARG A 44 -8.22 -0.05 0.53
C ARG A 44 -8.09 -1.08 -0.58
N TYR A 45 -7.21 -0.86 -1.56
CA TYR A 45 -7.15 -1.67 -2.79
C TYR A 45 -6.21 -2.88 -2.69
N CYS A 46 -5.26 -2.89 -1.75
CA CYS A 46 -4.40 -4.05 -1.53
C CYS A 46 -4.83 -4.81 -0.28
N PHE A 47 -4.76 -4.18 0.89
CA PHE A 47 -4.89 -4.93 2.15
C PHE A 47 -6.34 -5.33 2.46
N VAL A 48 -7.30 -4.41 2.34
CA VAL A 48 -8.72 -4.71 2.56
C VAL A 48 -9.23 -5.71 1.50
N GLU A 49 -8.89 -5.51 0.23
CA GLU A 49 -9.20 -6.47 -0.84
C GLU A 49 -8.62 -7.85 -0.56
N ASN A 50 -7.35 -7.93 -0.16
CA ASN A 50 -6.71 -9.20 0.15
C ASN A 50 -7.41 -9.92 1.31
N LEU A 51 -7.73 -9.22 2.41
CA LEU A 51 -8.43 -9.84 3.53
C LEU A 51 -9.85 -10.31 3.15
N TYR A 52 -10.55 -9.58 2.29
CA TYR A 52 -11.88 -9.97 1.83
C TYR A 52 -11.84 -11.17 0.87
N LYS A 53 -10.93 -11.17 -0.11
CA LYS A 53 -10.71 -12.31 -1.02
C LYS A 53 -10.38 -13.60 -0.27
N ASN A 54 -9.63 -13.50 0.83
CA ASN A 54 -9.28 -14.62 1.70
C ASN A 54 -10.36 -14.97 2.73
N LYS A 55 -11.56 -14.37 2.65
CA LYS A 55 -12.69 -14.61 3.58
C LYS A 55 -12.35 -14.34 5.05
N ILE A 56 -11.37 -13.47 5.29
CA ILE A 56 -10.99 -13.03 6.63
C ILE A 56 -12.00 -11.98 7.11
N LEU A 57 -12.36 -11.04 6.23
CA LEU A 57 -13.41 -10.05 6.48
C LEU A 57 -14.78 -10.61 6.09
N GLN A 58 -15.78 -10.35 6.93
CA GLN A 58 -17.18 -10.56 6.58
C GLN A 58 -17.64 -9.52 5.54
N PRO A 59 -18.65 -9.82 4.70
CA PRO A 59 -19.16 -8.86 3.72
C PRO A 59 -19.55 -7.50 4.31
N VAL A 60 -20.17 -7.50 5.51
CA VAL A 60 -20.53 -6.27 6.21
C VAL A 60 -19.31 -5.46 6.65
N GLU A 61 -18.24 -6.12 7.11
CA GLU A 61 -17.00 -5.47 7.53
C GLU A 61 -16.28 -4.84 6.33
N TYR A 62 -16.30 -5.53 5.19
CA TYR A 62 -15.75 -5.03 3.93
C TYR A 62 -16.49 -3.78 3.44
N GLU A 63 -17.83 -3.81 3.39
CA GLU A 63 -18.61 -2.64 2.97
C GLU A 63 -18.41 -1.46 3.93
N ILE A 64 -18.36 -1.68 5.25
CA ILE A 64 -18.06 -0.60 6.22
C ILE A 64 -16.68 0.03 5.93
N LEU A 65 -15.64 -0.76 5.70
CA LEU A 65 -14.29 -0.24 5.40
C LEU A 65 -14.22 0.49 4.05
N LYS A 66 -15.05 0.07 3.09
CA LYS A 66 -15.18 0.74 1.80
C LYS A 66 -15.91 2.07 1.94
N ASP A 67 -17.05 2.11 2.63
CA ASP A 67 -17.80 3.34 2.89
C ASP A 67 -16.96 4.34 3.69
N CYS A 68 -16.25 3.86 4.73
CA CYS A 68 -15.31 4.69 5.49
C CYS A 68 -14.23 5.29 4.58
N PHE A 69 -13.66 4.48 3.68
CA PHE A 69 -12.68 4.95 2.72
C PHE A 69 -13.25 6.04 1.80
N GLU A 70 -14.43 5.81 1.21
CA GLU A 70 -15.10 6.75 0.31
C GLU A 70 -15.36 8.10 0.99
N VAL A 71 -15.81 8.08 2.25
CA VAL A 71 -16.00 9.30 3.04
C VAL A 71 -14.67 10.00 3.32
N LEU A 72 -13.61 9.27 3.68
CA LEU A 72 -12.31 9.87 3.99
C LEU A 72 -11.63 10.51 2.78
N VAL A 73 -11.78 9.92 1.60
CA VAL A 73 -11.23 10.48 0.35
C VAL A 73 -12.16 11.51 -0.29
N SER A 74 -13.42 11.59 0.15
CA SER A 74 -14.34 12.65 -0.29
C SER A 74 -13.77 14.03 0.08
N ASN A 75 -13.96 15.00 -0.81
CA ASN A 75 -13.41 16.38 -0.72
C ASN A 75 -11.90 16.52 -1.01
N ASP A 76 -11.30 15.60 -1.76
CA ASP A 76 -9.91 15.70 -2.26
C ASP A 76 -8.84 15.81 -1.14
N SER A 77 -9.21 15.44 0.10
CA SER A 77 -8.35 15.58 1.29
C SER A 77 -7.14 14.62 1.28
N CYS A 78 -7.17 13.64 0.40
CA CYS A 78 -6.17 12.59 0.22
C CYS A 78 -5.67 12.55 -1.24
N HIS A 79 -5.59 13.73 -1.88
CA HIS A 79 -5.05 13.85 -3.23
C HIS A 79 -3.63 13.29 -3.35
N LEU A 80 -3.29 12.71 -4.50
CA LEU A 80 -1.95 12.23 -4.80
C LEU A 80 -1.51 12.71 -6.19
N ASP A 81 -0.36 13.38 -6.22
CA ASP A 81 0.28 13.85 -7.46
C ASP A 81 1.02 12.71 -8.20
N LEU A 82 1.60 11.76 -7.46
CA LEU A 82 2.35 10.62 -7.99
C LEU A 82 2.26 9.42 -7.02
N ILE A 83 2.15 8.21 -7.59
CA ILE A 83 2.37 6.96 -6.85
C ILE A 83 3.69 6.35 -7.32
N VAL A 84 4.59 6.03 -6.39
CA VAL A 84 5.80 5.24 -6.66
C VAL A 84 5.55 3.80 -6.24
N TYR A 85 5.53 2.89 -7.22
CA TYR A 85 5.39 1.46 -7.00
C TYR A 85 6.75 0.76 -7.07
N LEU A 86 7.28 0.38 -5.92
CA LEU A 86 8.46 -0.48 -5.81
C LEU A 86 8.02 -1.92 -6.05
N ARG A 87 8.16 -2.39 -7.29
CA ARG A 87 7.76 -3.73 -7.71
C ARG A 87 8.87 -4.72 -7.35
N THR A 88 8.53 -5.77 -6.62
CA THR A 88 9.48 -6.79 -6.13
C THR A 88 8.79 -8.14 -6.19
N SER A 89 9.52 -9.18 -6.57
CA SER A 89 9.00 -10.55 -6.55
C SER A 89 8.62 -11.01 -5.13
N PRO A 90 7.56 -11.83 -4.96
CA PRO A 90 7.20 -12.41 -3.66
C PRO A 90 8.36 -13.17 -2.98
N GLU A 91 9.20 -13.86 -3.75
CA GLU A 91 10.39 -14.57 -3.29
C GLU A 91 11.39 -13.61 -2.63
N THR A 92 11.76 -12.55 -3.34
CA THR A 92 12.68 -11.53 -2.82
C THR A 92 12.08 -10.80 -1.62
N CYS A 93 10.76 -10.54 -1.62
CA CYS A 93 10.07 -10.01 -0.44
C CYS A 93 10.21 -10.94 0.78
N LEU A 94 10.04 -12.26 0.60
CA LEU A 94 10.16 -13.23 1.68
C LEU A 94 11.59 -13.29 2.23
N GLU A 95 12.60 -13.28 1.37
CA GLU A 95 14.01 -13.23 1.78
C GLU A 95 14.32 -11.97 2.59
N ARG A 96 13.79 -10.81 2.16
CA ARG A 96 13.94 -9.55 2.89
C ARG A 96 13.22 -9.57 4.24
N ILE A 97 12.04 -10.18 4.33
CA ILE A 97 11.31 -10.38 5.60
C ILE A 97 12.15 -11.24 6.56
N LYS A 98 12.67 -12.38 6.10
CA LYS A 98 13.53 -13.26 6.88
C LYS A 98 14.79 -12.56 7.37
N THR A 99 15.43 -11.78 6.51
CA THR A 99 16.64 -11.00 6.85
C THR A 99 16.36 -9.93 7.91
N ARG A 100 15.20 -9.27 7.84
CA ARG A 100 14.78 -8.23 8.78
C ARG A 100 14.36 -8.79 10.15
N ASN A 101 13.97 -10.06 10.19
CA ASN A 101 13.73 -10.86 11.41
C ASN A 101 12.81 -10.18 12.45
N ARG A 102 11.68 -9.62 12.01
CA ARG A 102 10.66 -9.09 12.93
C ARG A 102 9.79 -10.23 13.47
N PRO A 103 9.62 -10.37 14.79
CA PRO A 103 8.84 -11.45 15.39
C PRO A 103 7.39 -11.51 14.89
N GLU A 104 6.78 -10.36 14.59
CA GLU A 104 5.38 -10.30 14.15
C GLU A 104 5.17 -10.85 12.74
N GLU A 105 6.24 -11.02 11.96
CA GLU A 105 6.18 -11.38 10.54
C GLU A 105 6.60 -12.84 10.28
N HIS A 106 6.96 -13.60 11.32
CA HIS A 106 7.40 -14.99 11.19
C HIS A 106 6.33 -15.94 10.63
N SER A 107 5.04 -15.59 10.78
CA SER A 107 3.92 -16.38 10.24
C SER A 107 3.56 -16.01 8.80
N ILE A 108 4.25 -15.05 8.17
CA ILE A 108 4.00 -14.66 6.79
C ILE A 108 4.46 -15.77 5.85
N THR A 109 3.54 -16.27 5.03
CA THR A 109 3.81 -17.30 4.01
C THR A 109 4.11 -16.68 2.65
N LEU A 110 4.79 -17.45 1.78
CA LEU A 110 5.00 -17.04 0.39
C LEU A 110 3.68 -16.85 -0.36
N ASP A 111 2.71 -17.73 -0.12
CA ASP A 111 1.37 -17.65 -0.72
C ASP A 111 0.66 -16.32 -0.37
N TYR A 112 0.76 -15.88 0.89
CA TYR A 112 0.24 -14.57 1.29
C TYR A 112 0.91 -13.41 0.55
N LEU A 113 2.22 -13.50 0.31
CA LEU A 113 2.95 -12.49 -0.47
C LEU A 113 2.54 -12.48 -1.94
N TYR A 114 2.28 -13.65 -2.53
CA TYR A 114 1.71 -13.75 -3.87
C TYR A 114 0.34 -13.08 -3.96
N GLN A 115 -0.56 -13.35 -3.01
CA GLN A 115 -1.89 -12.74 -3.00
C GLN A 115 -1.82 -11.20 -2.87
N LEU A 116 -0.92 -10.69 -2.02
CA LEU A 116 -0.68 -9.25 -1.92
C LEU A 116 -0.06 -8.67 -3.19
N HIS A 117 0.89 -9.37 -3.81
CA HIS A 117 1.50 -8.96 -5.07
C HIS A 117 0.43 -8.80 -6.16
N GLU A 118 -0.44 -9.80 -6.32
CA GLU A 118 -1.55 -9.74 -7.27
C GLU A 118 -2.49 -8.55 -7.02
N CYS A 119 -2.76 -8.21 -5.76
CA CYS A 119 -3.57 -7.02 -5.46
C CYS A 119 -2.87 -5.71 -5.88
N HIS A 120 -1.54 -5.62 -5.73
CA HIS A 120 -0.79 -4.47 -6.21
C HIS A 120 -0.75 -4.41 -7.74
N GLU A 121 -0.51 -5.53 -8.41
CA GLU A 121 -0.50 -5.61 -9.88
C GLU A 121 -1.86 -5.22 -10.46
N GLN A 122 -2.96 -5.74 -9.90
CA GLN A 122 -4.31 -5.39 -10.32
C GLN A 122 -4.61 -3.90 -10.14
N TRP A 123 -4.14 -3.31 -9.05
CA TRP A 123 -4.37 -1.89 -8.76
C TRP A 123 -3.47 -0.96 -9.59
N LEU A 124 -2.18 -1.26 -9.70
CA LEU A 124 -1.15 -0.34 -10.17
C LEU A 124 -0.72 -0.61 -11.61
N SER A 125 -0.79 -1.85 -12.11
CA SER A 125 -0.37 -2.23 -13.46
C SER A 125 -1.52 -2.23 -14.48
N SER A 126 -2.79 -2.20 -14.05
CA SER A 126 -3.93 -2.29 -14.97
C SER A 126 -4.16 -1.02 -15.79
N GLU A 127 -4.47 -1.17 -17.08
CA GLU A 127 -4.97 -0.10 -17.95
C GLU A 127 -6.38 0.39 -17.54
N THR A 128 -7.10 -0.39 -16.73
CA THR A 128 -8.47 -0.07 -16.26
C THR A 128 -8.51 0.75 -14.98
N ARG A 129 -7.42 1.45 -14.64
CA ARG A 129 -7.33 2.27 -13.42
C ARG A 129 -8.43 3.35 -13.42
N THR A 130 -9.26 3.33 -12.38
CA THR A 130 -10.21 4.41 -12.08
C THR A 130 -9.51 5.66 -11.56
N MET A 131 -8.28 5.54 -11.05
CA MET A 131 -7.49 6.67 -10.58
C MET A 131 -6.68 7.33 -11.70
N LYS A 132 -6.72 8.66 -11.75
CA LYS A 132 -5.98 9.49 -12.71
C LYS A 132 -4.53 9.76 -12.31
N THR A 133 -4.15 9.44 -11.07
CA THR A 133 -2.79 9.70 -10.55
C THR A 133 -1.75 8.89 -11.34
N PRO A 134 -0.68 9.52 -11.84
CA PRO A 134 0.40 8.80 -12.51
C PRO A 134 1.09 7.83 -11.56
N VAL A 135 1.51 6.69 -12.10
CA VAL A 135 2.23 5.65 -11.35
C VAL A 135 3.60 5.45 -11.98
N LEU A 136 4.64 5.64 -11.18
CA LEU A 136 6.02 5.29 -11.52
C LEU A 136 6.31 3.89 -10.98
N ILE A 137 6.57 2.93 -11.87
CA ILE A 137 6.92 1.56 -11.51
C ILE A 137 8.44 1.43 -11.54
N ILE A 138 9.03 1.00 -10.42
CA ILE A 138 10.47 0.80 -10.27
C ILE A 138 10.71 -0.68 -9.96
N ASP A 139 11.62 -1.31 -10.71
CA ASP A 139 12.08 -2.66 -10.42
C ASP A 139 12.97 -2.65 -9.17
N ALA A 140 12.38 -3.06 -8.06
CA ALA A 140 13.03 -3.12 -6.76
C ALA A 140 13.62 -4.50 -6.44
N ASP A 141 13.72 -5.42 -7.41
CA ASP A 141 14.59 -6.60 -7.31
C ASP A 141 16.07 -6.25 -7.60
N GLN A 142 16.33 -5.07 -8.18
CA GLN A 142 17.67 -4.51 -8.41
C GLN A 142 18.39 -4.09 -7.12
N THR A 143 19.65 -3.66 -7.25
CA THR A 143 20.43 -3.16 -6.11
C THR A 143 19.84 -1.88 -5.55
N ARG A 144 20.11 -1.61 -4.26
CA ARG A 144 19.60 -0.41 -3.57
C ARG A 144 20.06 0.88 -4.24
N GLU A 145 21.27 0.89 -4.78
CA GLU A 145 21.86 2.03 -5.48
C GLU A 145 21.11 2.32 -6.77
N HIS A 146 20.71 1.28 -7.51
CA HIS A 146 19.93 1.40 -8.73
C HIS A 146 18.52 1.93 -8.45
N VAL A 147 17.82 1.33 -7.47
CA VAL A 147 16.48 1.79 -7.06
C VAL A 147 16.52 3.24 -6.60
N TYR A 148 17.56 3.63 -5.84
CA TYR A 148 17.72 4.99 -5.36
C TYR A 148 17.97 5.98 -6.51
N SER A 149 18.86 5.66 -7.45
CA SER A 149 19.17 6.55 -8.57
C SER A 149 17.94 6.76 -9.46
N GLU A 150 17.22 5.70 -9.81
CA GLU A 150 16.01 5.77 -10.63
C GLU A 150 14.90 6.58 -9.95
N THR A 151 14.67 6.34 -8.66
CA THR A 151 13.70 7.12 -7.87
C THR A 151 14.07 8.60 -7.85
N ASN A 152 15.35 8.92 -7.59
CA ASN A 152 15.80 10.29 -7.45
C ASN A 152 15.73 11.07 -8.76
N THR A 153 16.09 10.45 -9.89
CA THR A 153 15.96 11.07 -11.23
C THR A 153 14.52 11.47 -11.52
N HIS A 154 13.54 10.62 -11.20
CA HIS A 154 12.13 10.93 -11.44
C HIS A 154 11.57 11.98 -10.47
N LEU A 155 11.96 11.93 -9.19
CA LEU A 155 11.52 12.92 -8.19
C LEU A 155 12.06 14.32 -8.46
N ILE A 156 13.31 14.44 -8.93
CA ILE A 156 13.90 15.74 -9.31
C ILE A 156 13.13 16.37 -10.47
N ASN A 157 12.72 15.58 -11.47
CA ASN A 157 11.95 16.07 -12.61
C ASN A 157 10.57 16.60 -12.19
N LEU A 158 9.96 16.03 -11.15
CA LEU A 158 8.68 16.50 -10.61
C LEU A 158 8.82 17.78 -9.76
N ALA A 159 9.90 17.89 -8.99
CA ALA A 159 10.15 19.08 -8.15
C ALA A 159 10.64 20.31 -8.93
N SER A 160 11.00 20.14 -10.21
CA SER A 160 11.52 21.20 -11.08
C SER A 160 10.44 21.84 -11.98
N CYS A 161 9.18 21.39 -11.88
CA CYS A 161 8.01 21.97 -12.55
C CYS A 161 7.20 22.82 -11.56
#